data_AF-A0A225UB67-F1
#
_entry.id   AF-A0A225UB67-F1
#
_cell.length_a   1.000
_cell.length_b   1.000
_cell.length_c   1.000
_cell.angle_alpha   90.00
_cell.angle_beta   90.00
_cell.angle_gamma   90.00
#
_symmetry.space_group_name_H-M   'P 1'
#
loop_
_entity.id
_entity.type
_entity.pdbx_description
1 polymer ?
#
loop_
_entity_poly.entity_id
_entity_poly.type
_entity_poly.pdbx_seq_one_letter_code
_entity_poly.pdbx_strand_id
1 'polypeptide(L)'
;MEVKKMEVIQLLHRVVVFIIALWYVVISVQAFVASVTVLRGFEYKDLGVVAHTSALISDYTGNKTIDDSPLVQNVLAGSTTPRDDTLYLETSSNHSFIGCTDVDGFDTQIYSNTFLRFMFTAVQKHAAEGLSYIADLELITPVVDCTFDLLASSDKTVMHYEVAQQFQSGAGMLATIAAIDNMQATSVTHHFATALNYPYVTDPPFTYNVFVTMEDDNFWLFKSIPPTNSIDPTKQVRSARRMGGYIDDPIAQSNIEI
;
A
#
# COMPACT_ATOMS: atom_id res chain seq x y z
N MET A 1 1.59 63.26 24.67
CA MET A 1 1.23 61.89 25.08
C MET A 1 1.07 60.92 23.90
N GLU A 2 1.17 61.38 22.64
CA GLU A 2 1.04 60.52 21.44
C GLU A 2 2.34 59.80 21.02
N VAL A 3 3.49 60.44 21.14
CA VAL A 3 4.80 59.86 20.74
C VAL A 3 5.10 58.55 21.49
N LYS A 4 4.76 58.50 22.78
CA LYS A 4 4.97 57.32 23.65
C LYS A 4 4.09 56.11 23.26
N LYS A 5 2.92 56.33 22.65
CA LYS A 5 2.05 55.23 22.17
C LYS A 5 2.57 54.61 20.87
N MET A 6 3.12 55.45 19.98
CA MET A 6 3.68 55.00 18.70
C MET A 6 4.95 54.15 18.91
N GLU A 7 5.81 54.54 19.85
CA GLU A 7 6.99 53.74 20.23
C GLU A 7 6.61 52.37 20.80
N VAL A 8 5.58 52.30 21.64
CA VAL A 8 5.09 51.03 22.22
C VAL A 8 4.52 50.10 21.15
N ILE A 9 3.77 50.63 20.17
CA ILE A 9 3.24 49.85 19.04
C ILE A 9 4.38 49.29 18.18
N GLN A 10 5.41 50.11 17.91
CA GLN A 10 6.58 49.67 17.14
C GLN A 10 7.40 48.60 17.88
N LEU A 11 7.56 48.73 19.20
CA LEU A 11 8.22 47.73 20.03
C LEU A 11 7.44 46.41 20.04
N LEU A 12 6.12 46.48 20.19
CA LEU A 12 5.25 45.30 20.17
C LEU A 12 5.28 44.59 18.82
N HIS A 13 5.25 45.34 17.71
CA HIS A 13 5.41 44.78 16.37
C HIS A 13 6.76 44.05 16.20
N ARG A 14 7.87 44.64 16.68
CA ARG A 14 9.20 43.99 16.62
C ARG A 14 9.26 42.70 17.43
N VAL A 15 8.63 42.67 18.60
CA VAL A 15 8.53 41.45 19.42
C VAL A 15 7.71 40.38 18.70
N VAL A 16 6.58 40.73 18.11
CA VAL A 16 5.73 39.79 17.34
C VAL A 16 6.48 39.22 16.14
N VAL A 17 7.16 40.07 15.36
CA VAL A 17 7.98 39.61 14.22
C VAL A 17 9.10 38.67 14.68
N PHE A 18 9.74 38.96 15.81
CA PHE A 18 10.78 38.10 16.37
C PHE A 18 10.23 36.73 16.80
N ILE A 19 9.05 36.68 17.42
CA ILE A 19 8.38 35.43 17.79
C ILE A 19 8.00 34.62 16.55
N ILE A 20 7.44 35.27 15.52
CA ILE A 20 7.12 34.61 14.25
C ILE A 20 8.38 34.05 13.59
N ALA A 21 9.48 34.81 13.59
CA ALA A 21 10.75 34.34 13.03
C ALA A 21 11.29 33.11 13.77
N LEU A 22 11.24 33.09 15.11
CA LEU A 22 11.60 31.90 15.88
C LEU A 22 10.70 30.70 15.56
N TRP A 23 9.41 30.93 15.37
CA TRP A 23 8.48 29.86 15.00
C TRP A 23 8.78 29.28 13.61
N TYR A 24 9.09 30.13 12.63
CA TYR A 24 9.55 29.70 11.31
C TYR A 24 10.85 28.87 11.40
N VAL A 25 11.78 29.27 12.25
CA VAL A 25 13.01 28.49 12.49
C VAL A 25 12.69 27.11 13.05
N VAL A 26 11.77 27.01 14.02
CA VAL A 26 11.34 25.72 14.58
C VAL A 26 10.70 24.84 13.52
N ILE A 27 9.76 25.37 12.73
CA ILE A 27 9.11 24.62 11.64
C ILE A 27 10.14 24.19 10.59
N SER A 28 11.08 25.08 10.24
CA SER A 28 12.14 24.77 9.27
C SER A 28 13.08 23.67 9.76
N VAL A 29 13.45 23.67 11.05
CA VAL A 29 14.26 22.60 11.65
C VAL A 29 13.47 21.29 11.69
N GLN A 30 12.18 21.31 12.06
CA GLN A 30 11.34 20.11 12.04
C GLN A 30 11.21 19.53 10.63
N ALA A 31 10.95 20.38 9.63
CA ALA A 31 10.90 19.98 8.23
C ALA A 31 12.25 19.42 7.76
N PHE A 32 13.37 20.08 8.09
CA PHE A 32 14.71 19.59 7.75
C PHE A 32 15.01 18.23 8.38
N VAL A 33 14.66 18.02 9.66
CA VAL A 33 14.82 16.72 10.33
C VAL A 33 13.93 15.65 9.68
N ALA A 34 12.69 15.99 9.32
CA ALA A 34 11.80 15.08 8.60
C ALA A 34 12.38 14.72 7.22
N SER A 35 12.85 15.70 6.45
CA SER A 35 13.50 15.48 5.16
C SER A 35 14.75 14.61 5.29
N VAL A 36 15.62 14.87 6.28
CA VAL A 36 16.80 14.03 6.54
C VAL A 36 16.40 12.61 6.95
N THR A 37 15.34 12.44 7.72
CA THR A 37 14.81 11.12 8.11
C THR A 37 14.33 10.33 6.88
N VAL A 38 13.60 10.99 5.98
CA VAL A 38 13.14 10.39 4.70
C VAL A 38 14.33 10.05 3.79
N LEU A 39 15.29 10.97 3.66
CA LEU A 39 16.48 10.78 2.82
C LEU A 39 17.37 9.64 3.33
N ARG A 40 17.49 9.47 4.65
CA ARG A 40 18.25 8.37 5.25
C ARG A 40 17.52 7.03 5.27
N GLY A 41 16.29 6.97 4.76
CA GLY A 41 15.51 5.73 4.69
C GLY A 41 15.27 5.11 6.06
N PHE A 42 15.10 5.95 7.10
CA PHE A 42 14.98 5.47 8.46
C PHE A 42 13.72 4.60 8.57
N GLU A 43 13.89 3.36 9.03
CA GLU A 43 12.77 2.51 9.43
C GLU A 43 12.07 3.21 10.59
N TYR A 44 10.83 3.61 10.39
CA TYR A 44 10.02 4.11 11.48
C TYR A 44 9.61 2.90 12.33
N LYS A 45 10.45 2.58 13.31
CA LYS A 45 10.28 1.47 14.26
C LYS A 45 9.09 1.65 15.21
N ASP A 46 8.21 2.61 14.96
CA ASP A 46 7.09 2.98 15.84
C ASP A 46 5.79 3.21 15.06
N LEU A 47 5.68 2.60 13.88
CA LEU A 47 4.41 2.48 13.19
C LEU A 47 3.83 1.13 13.62
N GLY A 48 3.01 1.15 14.67
CA GLY A 48 2.21 -0.02 15.03
C GLY A 48 1.35 -0.50 13.85
N VAL A 49 0.60 -1.59 14.03
CA VAL A 49 -0.29 -2.09 12.98
C VAL A 49 -1.36 -1.04 12.66
N VAL A 50 -1.21 -0.38 11.51
CA VAL A 50 -2.24 0.50 10.96
C VAL A 50 -3.15 -0.36 10.09
N ALA A 51 -4.39 -0.55 10.54
CA ALA A 51 -5.43 -1.11 9.69
C ALA A 51 -5.81 -0.05 8.64
N HIS A 52 -5.62 -0.39 7.37
CA HIS A 52 -6.09 0.43 6.25
C HIS A 52 -7.52 0.05 5.91
N THR A 53 -8.32 1.06 5.62
CA THR A 53 -9.75 0.94 5.38
C THR A 53 -10.11 1.24 3.93
N SER A 54 -11.19 0.64 3.46
CA SER A 54 -11.82 0.86 2.17
C SER A 54 -13.32 1.03 2.44
N ALA A 55 -13.86 2.20 2.13
CA ALA A 55 -15.21 2.56 2.53
C ALA A 55 -16.28 2.06 1.54
N LEU A 56 -15.99 2.12 0.24
CA LEU A 56 -17.01 1.96 -0.80
C LEU A 56 -17.26 0.50 -1.15
N ILE A 57 -16.23 -0.33 -1.19
CA ILE A 57 -16.34 -1.73 -1.63
C ILE A 57 -17.37 -2.51 -0.80
N SER A 58 -17.52 -2.17 0.49
CA SER A 58 -18.50 -2.79 1.38
C SER A 58 -19.96 -2.52 0.94
N ASP A 59 -20.27 -1.31 0.47
CA ASP A 59 -21.59 -0.95 -0.03
C ASP A 59 -21.88 -1.63 -1.38
N TYR A 60 -20.89 -1.69 -2.26
CA TYR A 60 -21.00 -2.33 -3.57
C TYR A 60 -21.16 -3.85 -3.48
N THR A 61 -20.49 -4.47 -2.53
CA THR A 61 -20.62 -5.92 -2.29
C THR A 61 -21.91 -6.26 -1.55
N GLY A 62 -22.43 -5.34 -0.72
CA GLY A 62 -23.69 -5.50 -0.01
C GLY A 62 -23.64 -6.61 1.05
N ASN A 63 -24.80 -7.17 1.38
CA ASN A 63 -24.94 -8.14 2.48
C ASN A 63 -25.42 -9.53 2.01
N LYS A 64 -25.16 -9.90 0.77
CA LYS A 64 -25.59 -11.19 0.18
C LYS A 64 -24.39 -11.95 -0.39
N THR A 65 -24.66 -12.95 -1.23
CA THR A 65 -23.63 -13.57 -2.08
C THR A 65 -23.09 -12.55 -3.08
N ILE A 66 -21.89 -12.78 -3.57
CA ILE A 66 -21.27 -11.88 -4.56
C ILE A 66 -22.10 -11.76 -5.84
N ASP A 67 -22.77 -12.84 -6.28
CA ASP A 67 -23.63 -12.84 -7.47
C ASP A 67 -24.84 -11.92 -7.30
N ASP A 68 -25.42 -11.85 -6.10
CA ASP A 68 -26.57 -11.00 -5.79
C ASP A 68 -26.17 -9.58 -5.35
N SER A 69 -24.87 -9.26 -5.38
CA SER A 69 -24.36 -7.97 -4.92
C SER A 69 -24.77 -6.82 -5.85
N PRO A 70 -24.89 -5.58 -5.32
CA PRO A 70 -25.04 -4.38 -6.14
C PRO A 70 -23.93 -4.23 -7.20
N LEU A 71 -22.70 -4.67 -6.91
CA LEU A 71 -21.59 -4.69 -7.83
C LEU A 71 -21.92 -5.52 -9.07
N VAL A 72 -22.32 -6.78 -8.89
CA VAL A 72 -22.63 -7.65 -10.04
C VAL A 72 -23.94 -7.22 -10.70
N GLN A 73 -24.99 -6.98 -9.94
CA GLN A 73 -26.34 -6.74 -10.49
C GLN A 73 -26.47 -5.35 -11.12
N ASN A 74 -25.99 -4.29 -10.45
CA ASN A 74 -26.21 -2.92 -10.90
C ASN A 74 -25.04 -2.38 -11.73
N VAL A 75 -23.79 -2.70 -11.36
CA VAL A 75 -22.60 -2.16 -12.05
C VAL A 75 -22.22 -3.02 -13.25
N LEU A 76 -22.15 -4.34 -13.05
CA LEU A 76 -21.83 -5.29 -14.13
C LEU A 76 -23.06 -5.74 -14.91
N ALA A 77 -24.24 -5.18 -14.62
CA ALA A 77 -25.51 -5.50 -15.26
C ALA A 77 -25.85 -7.01 -15.27
N GLY A 78 -25.48 -7.71 -14.20
CA GLY A 78 -25.69 -9.15 -14.02
C GLY A 78 -24.76 -10.03 -14.87
N SER A 79 -23.75 -9.46 -15.52
CA SER A 79 -22.80 -10.20 -16.35
C SER A 79 -21.51 -10.55 -15.60
N THR A 80 -21.13 -11.82 -15.66
CA THR A 80 -19.83 -12.33 -15.18
C THR A 80 -18.85 -12.63 -16.31
N THR A 81 -19.19 -12.29 -17.55
CA THR A 81 -18.27 -12.39 -18.69
C THR A 81 -17.03 -11.53 -18.44
N PRO A 82 -15.81 -12.05 -18.68
CA PRO A 82 -14.58 -11.28 -18.57
C PRO A 82 -14.63 -9.99 -19.37
N ARG A 83 -14.12 -8.93 -18.76
CA ARG A 83 -14.05 -7.60 -19.34
C ARG A 83 -12.59 -7.23 -19.55
N ASP A 84 -12.35 -6.24 -20.40
CA ASP A 84 -11.01 -5.71 -20.65
C ASP A 84 -10.74 -4.39 -19.90
N ASP A 85 -11.67 -3.94 -19.05
CA ASP A 85 -11.57 -2.73 -18.25
C ASP A 85 -11.36 -3.04 -16.76
N THR A 86 -11.02 -1.98 -16.01
CA THR A 86 -10.96 -1.93 -14.55
C THR A 86 -12.03 -0.98 -14.06
N LEU A 87 -12.71 -1.38 -12.99
CA LEU A 87 -13.72 -0.59 -12.33
C LEU A 87 -13.12 0.19 -11.16
N TYR A 88 -13.28 1.51 -11.16
CA TYR A 88 -12.85 2.38 -10.07
C TYR A 88 -14.09 2.91 -9.33
N LEU A 89 -14.22 2.58 -8.05
CA LEU A 89 -15.33 3.02 -7.21
C LEU A 89 -15.02 4.41 -6.67
N GLU A 90 -15.72 5.45 -7.13
CA GLU A 90 -15.45 6.85 -6.74
C GLU A 90 -16.35 7.30 -5.58
N THR A 91 -17.62 6.89 -5.61
CA THR A 91 -18.59 7.14 -4.53
C THR A 91 -19.51 5.92 -4.39
N SER A 92 -20.45 5.91 -3.45
CA SER A 92 -21.38 4.79 -3.24
C SER A 92 -22.31 4.50 -4.43
N SER A 93 -22.44 5.44 -5.38
CA SER A 93 -23.31 5.29 -6.55
C SER A 93 -22.64 5.63 -7.88
N ASN A 94 -21.39 6.11 -7.87
CA ASN A 94 -20.67 6.50 -9.08
C ASN A 94 -19.36 5.73 -9.21
N HIS A 95 -19.06 5.32 -10.44
CA HIS A 95 -17.86 4.58 -10.77
C HIS A 95 -17.25 5.12 -12.08
N SER A 96 -15.96 4.88 -12.24
CA SER A 96 -15.17 5.27 -13.40
C SER A 96 -14.49 4.04 -14.01
N PHE A 97 -14.10 4.13 -15.27
CA PHE A 97 -13.30 3.13 -15.99
C PHE A 97 -11.90 3.65 -16.37
N ILE A 98 -11.61 4.90 -16.01
CA ILE A 98 -10.36 5.58 -16.38
C ILE A 98 -9.40 5.63 -15.18
N GLY A 99 -9.93 5.82 -13.97
CA GLY A 99 -9.16 5.97 -12.74
C GLY A 99 -9.97 6.65 -11.65
N CYS A 100 -9.34 6.86 -10.49
CA CYS A 100 -9.89 7.62 -9.38
C CYS A 100 -9.71 9.12 -9.61
N THR A 101 -10.75 9.82 -10.05
CA THR A 101 -10.63 11.24 -10.47
C THR A 101 -10.49 12.22 -9.30
N ASP A 102 -11.06 11.88 -8.15
CA ASP A 102 -11.05 12.71 -6.94
C ASP A 102 -9.84 12.45 -6.02
N VAL A 103 -8.93 11.54 -6.41
CA VAL A 103 -7.72 11.23 -5.64
C VAL A 103 -6.55 12.03 -6.19
N ASP A 104 -6.05 12.97 -5.38
CA ASP A 104 -4.83 13.71 -5.72
C ASP A 104 -3.63 12.75 -5.82
N GLY A 105 -2.79 12.97 -6.82
CA GLY A 105 -1.63 12.11 -7.08
C GLY A 105 -1.96 10.66 -7.46
N PHE A 106 -3.18 10.34 -7.93
CA PHE A 106 -3.56 9.00 -8.38
C PHE A 106 -2.56 8.45 -9.41
N ASP A 107 -1.93 7.34 -9.06
CA ASP A 107 -0.94 6.69 -9.90
C ASP A 107 -1.62 5.75 -10.91
N THR A 108 -1.84 6.29 -12.10
CA THR A 108 -2.45 5.58 -13.22
C THR A 108 -1.61 4.42 -13.73
N GLN A 109 -0.32 4.28 -13.34
CA GLN A 109 0.51 3.16 -13.76
C GLN A 109 0.26 1.94 -12.88
N ILE A 110 0.39 2.08 -11.56
CA ILE A 110 0.27 0.96 -10.60
C ILE A 110 -1.18 0.55 -10.30
N TYR A 111 -2.16 1.40 -10.64
CA TYR A 111 -3.58 1.04 -10.59
C TYR A 111 -4.18 0.85 -11.98
N SER A 112 -3.38 0.82 -13.05
CA SER A 112 -3.88 0.54 -14.40
C SER A 112 -4.48 -0.86 -14.53
N ASN A 113 -5.41 -1.02 -15.46
CA ASN A 113 -5.92 -2.33 -15.86
C ASN A 113 -4.82 -3.30 -16.26
N THR A 114 -3.80 -2.83 -16.98
CA THR A 114 -2.65 -3.64 -17.38
C THR A 114 -1.88 -4.13 -16.16
N PHE A 115 -1.57 -3.24 -15.22
CA PHE A 115 -0.80 -3.58 -14.03
C PHE A 115 -1.57 -4.51 -13.09
N LEU A 116 -2.84 -4.21 -12.80
CA LEU A 116 -3.66 -5.04 -11.90
C LEU A 116 -3.82 -6.47 -12.45
N ARG A 117 -4.03 -6.63 -13.76
CA ARG A 117 -4.10 -7.94 -14.41
C ARG A 117 -2.75 -8.65 -14.43
N PHE A 118 -1.67 -7.90 -14.67
CA PHE A 118 -0.31 -8.43 -14.54
C PHE A 118 -0.05 -8.98 -13.13
N MET A 119 -0.43 -8.24 -12.08
CA MET A 119 -0.29 -8.68 -10.70
C MET A 119 -1.13 -9.92 -10.39
N PHE A 120 -2.39 -9.95 -10.81
CA PHE A 120 -3.24 -11.12 -10.68
C PHE A 120 -2.64 -12.34 -11.39
N THR A 121 -2.15 -12.17 -12.62
CA THR A 121 -1.52 -13.23 -13.42
C THR A 121 -0.23 -13.73 -12.75
N ALA A 122 0.57 -12.84 -12.16
CA ALA A 122 1.76 -13.21 -11.40
C ALA A 122 1.39 -14.06 -10.17
N VAL A 123 0.35 -13.67 -9.42
CA VAL A 123 -0.14 -14.46 -8.29
C VAL A 123 -0.66 -15.83 -8.76
N GLN A 124 -1.40 -15.89 -9.86
CA GLN A 124 -1.86 -17.15 -10.45
C GLN A 124 -0.72 -18.07 -10.87
N LYS A 125 0.26 -17.52 -11.58
CA LYS A 125 1.41 -18.27 -12.11
C LYS A 125 2.21 -18.95 -10.99
N HIS A 126 2.34 -18.26 -9.86
CA HIS A 126 3.09 -18.75 -8.69
C HIS A 126 2.17 -19.22 -7.55
N ALA A 127 0.90 -19.47 -7.85
CA ALA A 127 -0.06 -19.96 -6.87
C ALA A 127 0.35 -21.35 -6.37
N ALA A 128 0.61 -21.45 -5.07
CA ALA A 128 1.00 -22.68 -4.41
C ALA A 128 0.37 -22.77 -3.02
N GLU A 129 0.35 -23.97 -2.45
CA GLU A 129 -0.12 -24.21 -1.08
C GLU A 129 -1.55 -23.64 -0.87
N GLY A 130 -1.71 -22.74 0.11
CA GLY A 130 -2.98 -22.11 0.45
C GLY A 130 -3.57 -21.21 -0.64
N LEU A 131 -2.82 -20.90 -1.70
CA LEU A 131 -3.28 -20.06 -2.83
C LEU A 131 -3.54 -20.88 -4.09
N SER A 132 -3.39 -22.20 -4.04
CA SER A 132 -3.57 -23.09 -5.21
C SER A 132 -4.91 -22.91 -5.92
N TYR A 133 -5.98 -22.59 -5.18
CA TYR A 133 -7.31 -22.32 -5.74
C TYR A 133 -7.33 -21.15 -6.75
N ILE A 134 -6.41 -20.20 -6.64
CA ILE A 134 -6.35 -19.01 -7.50
C ILE A 134 -5.94 -19.38 -8.93
N ALA A 135 -5.17 -20.45 -9.10
CA ALA A 135 -4.70 -20.91 -10.41
C ALA A 135 -5.86 -21.23 -11.38
N ASP A 136 -7.01 -21.64 -10.86
CA ASP A 136 -8.19 -22.02 -11.63
C ASP A 136 -9.23 -20.91 -11.75
N LEU A 137 -9.00 -19.73 -11.16
CA LEU A 137 -9.94 -18.61 -11.21
C LEU A 137 -9.85 -17.84 -12.52
N GLU A 138 -10.99 -17.32 -12.97
CA GLU A 138 -11.04 -16.36 -14.08
C GLU A 138 -11.29 -14.96 -13.54
N LEU A 139 -10.45 -14.00 -13.94
CA LEU A 139 -10.61 -12.60 -13.52
C LEU A 139 -11.63 -11.89 -14.42
N ILE A 140 -12.82 -11.64 -13.86
CA ILE A 140 -13.89 -10.89 -14.54
C ILE A 140 -13.45 -9.45 -14.80
N THR A 141 -13.14 -8.71 -13.74
CA THR A 141 -12.63 -7.33 -13.80
C THR A 141 -11.92 -6.97 -12.49
N PRO A 142 -10.76 -6.27 -12.54
CA PRO A 142 -10.21 -5.63 -11.36
C PRO A 142 -11.15 -4.53 -10.85
N VAL A 143 -11.29 -4.45 -9.53
CA VAL A 143 -12.05 -3.40 -8.85
C VAL A 143 -11.14 -2.65 -7.90
N VAL A 144 -11.07 -1.33 -8.05
CA VAL A 144 -10.27 -0.44 -7.21
C VAL A 144 -11.22 0.44 -6.41
N ASP A 145 -11.12 0.37 -5.08
CA ASP A 145 -11.82 1.30 -4.19
C ASP A 145 -10.98 2.59 -4.05
N CYS A 146 -11.47 3.70 -4.59
CA CYS A 146 -10.75 4.97 -4.57
C CYS A 146 -10.63 5.58 -3.17
N THR A 147 -11.37 5.06 -2.18
CA THR A 147 -11.28 5.47 -0.78
C THR A 147 -10.28 4.65 0.03
N PHE A 148 -9.57 3.69 -0.59
CA PHE A 148 -8.56 2.92 0.11
C PHE A 148 -7.44 3.83 0.65
N ASP A 149 -7.19 3.77 1.96
CA ASP A 149 -6.33 4.74 2.65
C ASP A 149 -4.95 4.94 1.97
N LEU A 150 -4.28 3.85 1.57
CA LEU A 150 -2.95 3.93 0.92
C LEU A 150 -3.03 4.56 -0.47
N LEU A 151 -4.12 4.33 -1.20
CA LEU A 151 -4.34 4.96 -2.50
C LEU A 151 -4.66 6.45 -2.32
N ALA A 152 -5.56 6.77 -1.38
CA ALA A 152 -5.99 8.13 -1.09
C ALA A 152 -4.87 9.01 -0.52
N SER A 153 -3.91 8.41 0.21
CA SER A 153 -2.73 9.12 0.71
C SER A 153 -1.55 9.16 -0.28
N SER A 154 -1.75 8.71 -1.52
CA SER A 154 -0.71 8.57 -2.55
C SER A 154 0.54 7.83 -2.03
N ASP A 155 0.33 6.75 -1.28
CA ASP A 155 1.40 6.03 -0.60
C ASP A 155 2.32 5.33 -1.59
N LYS A 156 3.61 5.67 -1.56
CA LYS A 156 4.64 5.07 -2.43
C LYS A 156 5.65 4.23 -1.66
N THR A 157 5.29 3.75 -0.48
CA THR A 157 6.19 2.91 0.30
C THR A 157 6.37 1.53 -0.32
N VAL A 158 7.61 1.04 -0.26
CA VAL A 158 7.97 -0.29 -0.73
C VAL A 158 8.16 -1.18 0.49
N MET A 159 7.72 -2.44 0.39
CA MET A 159 7.97 -3.42 1.43
C MET A 159 9.48 -3.73 1.46
N HIS A 160 10.08 -3.64 2.65
CA HIS A 160 11.43 -4.12 2.88
C HIS A 160 11.36 -5.54 3.44
N TYR A 161 12.27 -6.40 2.98
CA TYR A 161 12.40 -7.76 3.48
C TYR A 161 13.81 -8.03 4.01
N GLU A 162 13.89 -8.92 4.99
CA GLU A 162 15.14 -9.52 5.46
C GLU A 162 14.98 -11.04 5.59
N VAL A 163 15.93 -11.78 5.01
CA VAL A 163 16.07 -13.24 5.15
C VAL A 163 17.44 -13.52 5.76
N ALA A 164 17.47 -13.59 7.09
CA ALA A 164 18.71 -13.74 7.85
C ALA A 164 19.48 -15.02 7.49
N GLN A 165 18.78 -16.13 7.21
CA GLN A 165 19.42 -17.40 6.84
C GLN A 165 20.26 -17.31 5.56
N GLN A 166 19.98 -16.34 4.69
CA GLN A 166 20.65 -16.16 3.41
C GLN A 166 21.50 -14.89 3.35
N PHE A 167 21.59 -14.12 4.44
CA PHE A 167 22.20 -12.79 4.47
C PHE A 167 21.66 -11.89 3.35
N GLN A 168 20.36 -11.99 3.08
CA GLN A 168 19.67 -11.24 2.02
C GLN A 168 18.69 -10.24 2.63
N SER A 169 18.64 -9.05 2.04
CA SER A 169 17.67 -8.02 2.38
C SER A 169 17.42 -7.16 1.15
N GLY A 170 16.23 -6.61 1.02
CA GLY A 170 15.93 -5.75 -0.12
C GLY A 170 14.48 -5.29 -0.19
N ALA A 171 14.09 -4.80 -1.35
CA ALA A 171 12.72 -4.47 -1.66
C ALA A 171 11.95 -5.74 -2.00
N GLY A 172 10.68 -5.75 -1.67
CA GLY A 172 9.77 -6.76 -2.14
C GLY A 172 8.36 -6.21 -2.20
N MET A 173 7.45 -7.12 -2.46
CA MET A 173 6.03 -6.88 -2.37
C MET A 173 5.41 -7.89 -1.42
N LEU A 174 4.46 -7.42 -0.61
CA LEU A 174 3.58 -8.25 0.20
C LEU A 174 2.17 -8.15 -0.39
N ALA A 175 1.60 -9.29 -0.77
CA ALA A 175 0.21 -9.42 -1.14
C ALA A 175 -0.56 -10.07 0.02
N THR A 176 -1.69 -9.47 0.38
CA THR A 176 -2.68 -10.10 1.26
C THR A 176 -3.87 -10.49 0.40
N ILE A 177 -4.23 -11.77 0.41
CA ILE A 177 -5.29 -12.33 -0.42
C ILE A 177 -6.37 -12.92 0.48
N ALA A 178 -7.62 -12.60 0.20
CA ALA A 178 -8.78 -13.20 0.85
C ALA A 178 -9.82 -13.56 -0.21
N ALA A 179 -10.33 -14.79 -0.15
CA ALA A 179 -11.48 -15.19 -0.94
C ALA A 179 -12.76 -14.96 -0.14
N ILE A 180 -13.72 -14.24 -0.73
CA ILE A 180 -15.01 -13.94 -0.13
C ILE A 180 -16.09 -14.33 -1.13
N ASP A 181 -16.88 -15.34 -0.79
CA ASP A 181 -18.02 -15.82 -1.56
C ASP A 181 -19.36 -15.28 -1.01
N ASN A 182 -19.40 -15.06 0.31
CA ASN A 182 -20.54 -14.57 1.04
C ASN A 182 -20.18 -13.35 1.90
N MET A 183 -20.80 -12.21 1.61
CA MET A 183 -20.57 -10.96 2.33
C MET A 183 -21.14 -10.95 3.76
N GLN A 184 -21.91 -11.97 4.14
CA GLN A 184 -22.39 -12.17 5.50
C GLN A 184 -21.38 -12.90 6.40
N ALA A 185 -20.22 -13.29 5.88
CA ALA A 185 -19.20 -13.98 6.67
C ALA A 185 -18.73 -13.10 7.83
N THR A 186 -18.77 -13.66 9.06
CA THR A 186 -18.32 -12.97 10.27
C THR A 186 -16.80 -13.00 10.45
N SER A 187 -16.10 -13.75 9.60
CA SER A 187 -14.65 -13.91 9.60
C SER A 187 -14.16 -14.19 8.20
N VAL A 188 -13.06 -13.56 7.82
CA VAL A 188 -12.40 -13.75 6.52
C VAL A 188 -10.99 -14.28 6.76
N THR A 189 -10.62 -15.35 6.06
CA THR A 189 -9.27 -15.90 6.12
C THR A 189 -8.36 -15.11 5.18
N HIS A 190 -7.31 -14.51 5.74
CA HIS A 190 -6.28 -13.83 4.96
C HIS A 190 -5.09 -14.75 4.74
N HIS A 191 -4.72 -14.90 3.48
CA HIS A 191 -3.49 -15.52 3.02
C HIS A 191 -2.47 -14.44 2.68
N PHE A 192 -1.19 -14.74 2.86
CA PHE A 192 -0.11 -13.82 2.53
C PHE A 192 0.77 -14.43 1.45
N ALA A 193 1.29 -13.60 0.55
CA ALA A 193 2.33 -13.97 -0.39
C ALA A 193 3.34 -12.85 -0.52
N THR A 194 4.62 -13.18 -0.70
CA THR A 194 5.66 -12.18 -0.93
C THR A 194 6.37 -12.44 -2.24
N ALA A 195 6.63 -11.37 -2.99
CA ALA A 195 7.55 -11.37 -4.12
C ALA A 195 8.80 -10.60 -3.72
N LEU A 196 9.88 -11.33 -3.41
CA LEU A 196 11.16 -10.72 -3.04
C LEU A 196 11.85 -10.13 -4.29
N ASN A 197 12.60 -9.05 -4.11
CA ASN A 197 13.30 -8.28 -5.17
C ASN A 197 12.39 -7.57 -6.18
N TYR A 198 11.07 -7.64 -6.04
CA TYR A 198 10.17 -6.76 -6.78
C TYR A 198 10.30 -5.32 -6.27
N PRO A 199 10.31 -4.27 -7.13
CA PRO A 199 10.00 -4.24 -8.56
C PRO A 199 11.20 -4.45 -9.52
N TYR A 200 12.35 -4.91 -9.04
CA TYR A 200 13.58 -5.06 -9.86
C TYR A 200 13.60 -6.35 -10.69
N VAL A 201 12.53 -7.13 -10.64
CA VAL A 201 12.32 -8.32 -11.46
C VAL A 201 11.03 -8.14 -12.26
N THR A 202 11.06 -8.57 -13.52
CA THR A 202 9.94 -8.41 -14.46
C THR A 202 8.77 -9.35 -14.18
N ASP A 203 9.02 -10.50 -13.56
CA ASP A 203 8.01 -11.48 -13.13
C ASP A 203 8.09 -11.63 -11.60
N PRO A 204 7.12 -11.13 -10.83
CA PRO A 204 7.14 -11.18 -9.37
C PRO A 204 7.03 -12.64 -8.89
N PRO A 205 8.06 -13.21 -8.25
CA PRO A 205 8.04 -14.61 -7.84
C PRO A 205 7.29 -14.74 -6.50
N PHE A 206 5.96 -14.67 -6.54
CA PHE A 206 5.15 -14.79 -5.33
C PHE A 206 5.36 -16.15 -4.66
N THR A 207 5.66 -16.13 -3.37
CA THR A 207 5.73 -17.33 -2.55
C THR A 207 4.72 -17.23 -1.43
N TYR A 208 3.97 -18.32 -1.19
CA TYR A 208 2.99 -18.38 -0.10
C TYR A 208 3.67 -18.21 1.26
N ASN A 209 3.04 -17.44 2.13
CA ASN A 209 3.53 -17.16 3.46
C ASN A 209 2.47 -17.41 4.52
N VAL A 210 2.95 -17.91 5.65
CA VAL A 210 2.19 -17.95 6.90
C VAL A 210 2.70 -16.83 7.79
N PHE A 211 1.81 -15.96 8.25
CA PHE A 211 2.12 -14.98 9.29
C PHE A 211 2.42 -15.71 10.60
N VAL A 212 3.56 -15.43 11.21
CA VAL A 212 4.00 -16.07 12.45
C VAL A 212 3.73 -15.17 13.65
N THR A 213 4.30 -13.96 13.63
CA THR A 213 4.17 -12.97 14.70
C THR A 213 4.67 -11.61 14.21
N MET A 214 4.40 -10.59 15.00
CA MET A 214 5.17 -9.35 14.97
C MET A 214 6.31 -9.45 15.99
N GLU A 215 7.50 -8.98 15.63
CA GLU A 215 8.67 -8.92 16.51
C GLU A 215 8.74 -7.56 17.24
N ASP A 216 9.58 -7.48 18.29
CA ASP A 216 9.70 -6.29 19.15
C ASP A 216 10.18 -5.03 18.42
N ASP A 217 10.79 -5.19 17.24
CA ASP A 217 11.22 -4.11 16.36
C ASP A 217 10.22 -3.79 15.23
N ASN A 218 8.97 -4.25 15.38
CA ASN A 218 7.84 -4.05 14.45
C ASN A 218 7.99 -4.69 13.07
N PHE A 219 8.91 -5.65 12.91
CA PHE A 219 8.93 -6.51 11.75
C PHE A 219 7.84 -7.57 11.84
N TRP A 220 7.13 -7.77 10.74
CA TRP A 220 6.24 -8.91 10.56
C TRP A 220 7.07 -10.11 10.15
N LEU A 221 7.01 -11.17 10.94
CA LEU A 221 7.69 -12.41 10.66
C LEU A 221 6.77 -13.33 9.86
N PHE A 222 7.20 -13.66 8.66
CA PHE A 222 6.54 -14.61 7.78
C PHE A 222 7.36 -15.88 7.64
N LYS A 223 6.67 -17.01 7.56
CA LYS A 223 7.25 -18.29 7.15
C LYS A 223 6.88 -18.54 5.70
N SER A 224 7.86 -18.44 4.81
CA SER A 224 7.70 -18.63 3.37
C SER A 224 7.78 -20.10 3.00
N ILE A 225 6.70 -20.62 2.42
CA ILE A 225 6.54 -22.03 2.07
C ILE A 225 6.69 -22.17 0.55
N PRO A 226 7.76 -22.83 0.08
CA PRO A 226 7.96 -23.06 -1.33
C PRO A 226 6.97 -24.14 -1.84
N PRO A 227 6.72 -24.20 -3.16
CA PRO A 227 5.86 -25.22 -3.74
C PRO A 227 6.36 -26.63 -3.45
N THR A 228 5.46 -27.61 -3.38
CA THR A 228 5.76 -29.01 -3.04
C THR A 228 6.85 -29.67 -3.90
N ASN A 229 7.06 -29.20 -5.13
CA ASN A 229 8.08 -29.71 -6.06
C ASN A 229 9.38 -28.89 -6.07
N SER A 230 9.55 -27.93 -5.16
CA SER A 230 10.77 -27.14 -5.06
C SER A 230 11.80 -27.81 -4.14
N ILE A 231 13.07 -27.63 -4.47
CA ILE A 231 14.20 -27.97 -3.61
C ILE A 231 14.52 -26.84 -2.60
N ASP A 232 13.88 -25.68 -2.77
CA ASP A 232 14.11 -24.55 -1.89
C ASP A 232 13.64 -24.87 -0.47
N PRO A 233 14.39 -24.46 0.56
CA PRO A 233 13.93 -24.60 1.92
C PRO A 233 12.86 -23.56 2.24
N THR A 234 12.02 -23.86 3.22
CA THR A 234 11.21 -22.84 3.88
C THR A 234 12.10 -21.74 4.45
N LYS A 235 11.73 -20.47 4.22
CA LYS A 235 12.48 -19.30 4.67
C LYS A 235 11.72 -18.55 5.75
N GLN A 236 12.43 -17.86 6.63
CA GLN A 236 11.82 -16.83 7.47
C GLN A 236 12.07 -15.48 6.79
N VAL A 237 10.99 -14.79 6.47
CA VAL A 237 11.02 -13.48 5.83
C VAL A 237 10.52 -12.49 6.87
N ARG A 238 11.42 -11.64 7.35
CA ARG A 238 11.03 -10.47 8.14
C ARG A 238 10.63 -9.39 7.17
N SER A 239 9.53 -8.69 7.44
CA SER A 239 9.06 -7.62 6.59
C SER A 239 8.70 -6.39 7.40
N ALA A 240 9.13 -5.22 6.92
CA ALA A 240 8.73 -3.94 7.48
C ALA A 240 8.41 -2.96 6.36
N ARG A 241 7.63 -1.94 6.72
CA ARG A 241 7.36 -0.80 5.86
C ARG A 241 8.51 0.20 5.97
N ARG A 242 9.28 0.39 4.90
CA ARG A 242 10.30 1.46 4.84
C ARG A 242 9.75 2.67 4.10
N MET A 243 9.96 3.86 4.66
CA MET A 243 9.73 5.14 4.00
C MET A 243 11.06 5.68 3.44
N GLY A 244 11.10 6.03 2.16
CA GLY A 244 12.27 6.60 1.49
C GLY A 244 12.12 6.62 -0.03
N GLY A 245 12.85 7.50 -0.72
CA GLY A 245 12.95 7.49 -2.19
C GLY A 245 14.05 6.53 -2.66
N TYR A 246 13.74 5.69 -3.64
CA TYR A 246 14.67 4.71 -4.24
C TYR A 246 14.91 5.05 -5.71
N ILE A 247 16.16 5.04 -6.20
CA ILE A 247 16.44 5.20 -7.65
C ILE A 247 16.27 3.84 -8.33
N ASP A 248 17.10 2.87 -7.95
CA ASP A 248 17.32 1.63 -8.73
C ASP A 248 17.54 0.38 -7.87
N ASP A 249 17.71 0.48 -6.55
CA ASP A 249 17.90 -0.65 -5.62
C ASP A 249 17.48 -0.23 -4.18
N PRO A 250 16.89 -1.11 -3.35
CA PRO A 250 16.64 -0.87 -1.91
C PRO A 250 17.86 -0.36 -1.11
N ILE A 251 19.09 -0.65 -1.57
CA ILE A 251 20.34 -0.08 -1.01
C ILE A 251 20.91 1.09 -1.83
N ALA A 252 20.39 1.36 -3.04
CA ALA A 252 20.72 2.55 -3.82
C ALA A 252 19.69 3.66 -3.60
N GLN A 253 19.84 4.37 -2.49
CA GLN A 253 19.09 5.60 -2.23
C GLN A 253 19.56 6.74 -3.14
N SER A 254 18.62 7.48 -3.72
CA SER A 254 18.94 8.79 -4.29
C SER A 254 19.09 9.79 -3.18
N ASN A 255 20.28 10.39 -3.09
CA ASN A 255 20.46 11.62 -2.34
C ASN A 255 20.39 12.85 -3.26
N ILE A 256 19.85 12.71 -4.48
CA ILE A 256 19.79 13.79 -5.49
C ILE A 256 18.39 13.79 -6.13
N GLU A 257 17.70 14.92 -6.01
CA GLU A 257 16.41 15.20 -6.66
C GLU A 257 16.46 14.97 -8.18
N ILE A 258 15.34 14.52 -8.75
CA ILE A 258 14.96 14.88 -10.13
C ILE A 258 14.24 16.22 -10.07
#